data_AF-A0A2W6XVA9-F1
#
_entry.id   AF-A0A2W6XVA9-F1
#
_cell.length_a   1.000
_cell.length_b   1.000
_cell.length_c   1.000
_cell.angle_alpha   90.00
_cell.angle_beta   90.00
_cell.angle_gamma   90.00
#
_symmetry.space_group_name_H-M   'P 1'
#
loop_
_entity.id
_entity.type
_entity.pdbx_description
1 polymer ?
#
loop_
_entity_poly.entity_id
_entity_poly.type
_entity_poly.pdbx_seq_one_letter_code
_entity_poly.pdbx_strand_id
1 'polypeptide(L)'
;MKGLSLTGLLLLALAFVLFYFNDSFSVIKLFEPITLMGILAGIGIGLFIGGLIGYVSKGNAMKEAKIRQELKQLQEEKAAFEKQKQDNDLANKSF
;
A
#
# COMPACT_ATOMS: atom_id res chain seq x y z
N MET A 1 -3.95 6.20 2.60
CA MET A 1 -3.67 5.21 3.68
C MET A 1 -3.84 5.74 5.11
N LYS A 2 -4.10 7.05 5.34
CA LYS A 2 -4.11 7.62 6.71
C LYS A 2 -5.30 7.17 7.58
N GLY A 3 -6.47 6.94 6.99
CA GLY A 3 -7.68 6.56 7.72
C GLY A 3 -7.61 5.19 8.39
N LEU A 4 -7.23 4.15 7.63
CA LEU A 4 -7.25 2.76 8.12
C LEU A 4 -6.22 2.51 9.23
N SER A 5 -5.05 3.14 9.13
CA SER A 5 -4.01 3.03 10.16
C SER A 5 -4.41 3.79 11.44
N LEU A 6 -5.15 4.89 11.30
CA LEU A 6 -5.68 5.66 12.44
C LEU A 6 -6.76 4.87 13.17
N THR A 7 -7.73 4.27 12.46
CA THR A 7 -8.77 3.45 13.09
C THR A 7 -8.18 2.23 13.80
N GLY A 8 -7.20 1.55 13.20
CA GLY A 8 -6.49 0.45 13.85
C GLY A 8 -5.80 0.88 15.15
N LEU A 9 -5.11 2.02 15.15
CA LEU A 9 -4.49 2.58 16.35
C LEU A 9 -5.51 2.93 17.44
N LEU A 10 -6.67 3.49 17.03
CA LEU A 10 -7.73 3.90 17.94
C LEU A 10 -8.38 2.70 18.64
N LEU A 11 -8.63 1.63 17.88
CA LEU A 11 -9.12 0.35 18.42
C LEU A 11 -8.10 -0.30 19.37
N LEU A 12 -6.80 -0.24 19.04
CA LEU A 12 -5.74 -0.74 19.91
C LEU A 12 -5.68 0.04 21.23
N ALA A 13 -5.75 1.37 21.18
CA ALA A 13 -5.79 2.23 22.36
C ALA A 13 -7.02 1.91 23.22
N LEU A 14 -8.18 1.71 22.59
CA LEU A 14 -9.40 1.33 23.30
C LEU A 14 -9.26 -0.03 24.00
N ALA A 15 -8.65 -1.02 23.35
CA ALA A 15 -8.37 -2.32 23.97
C ALA A 15 -7.46 -2.17 25.20
N PHE A 16 -6.45 -1.29 25.13
CA PHE A 16 -5.54 -1.00 26.24
C PHE A 16 -6.26 -0.32 27.42
N VAL A 17 -7.16 0.60 27.13
CA VAL A 17 -8.00 1.26 28.15
C VAL A 17 -8.94 0.26 28.81
N LEU A 18 -9.62 -0.59 28.03
CA LEU A 18 -10.48 -1.65 28.56
C LEU A 18 -9.71 -2.65 29.42
N PHE A 19 -8.47 -2.96 29.05
CA PHE A 19 -7.58 -3.79 29.85
C PHE A 19 -7.24 -3.13 31.19
N TYR A 20 -6.90 -1.83 31.19
CA TYR A 20 -6.55 -1.10 32.41
C TYR A 20 -7.70 -1.03 33.43
N PHE A 21 -8.94 -0.88 32.97
CA PHE A 21 -10.11 -0.84 33.85
C PHE A 21 -10.59 -2.23 34.32
N ASN A 22 -9.98 -3.32 33.88
CA ASN A 22 -10.40 -4.67 34.24
C ASN A 22 -9.64 -5.17 35.50
N ASP A 23 -10.17 -4.87 36.67
CA ASP A 23 -9.60 -5.26 37.98
C ASP A 23 -9.52 -6.78 38.22
N SER A 24 -10.27 -7.58 37.46
CA SER A 24 -10.34 -9.05 37.63
C SER A 24 -9.46 -9.83 36.64
N PHE A 25 -8.54 -9.13 35.99
CA PHE A 25 -7.73 -9.70 34.93
C PHE A 25 -6.50 -10.43 35.51
N SER A 26 -6.31 -11.69 35.12
CA SER A 26 -5.13 -12.48 35.44
C SER A 26 -4.51 -12.97 34.13
N VAL A 27 -3.18 -12.98 34.07
CA VAL A 27 -2.41 -13.40 32.88
C VAL A 27 -2.82 -14.82 32.44
N ILE A 28 -3.22 -15.66 33.38
CA ILE A 28 -3.68 -17.04 33.11
C ILE A 28 -4.93 -17.07 32.23
N LYS A 29 -5.83 -16.09 32.36
CA LYS A 29 -7.07 -15.99 31.55
C LYS A 29 -6.79 -15.71 30.08
N LEU A 30 -5.62 -15.18 29.73
CA LEU A 30 -5.22 -15.00 28.32
C LEU A 30 -4.97 -16.33 27.61
N PHE A 31 -4.52 -17.34 28.37
CA PHE A 31 -4.23 -18.68 27.86
C PHE A 31 -5.44 -19.62 27.94
N GLU A 32 -6.58 -19.15 28.45
CA GLU A 32 -7.81 -19.92 28.34
C GLU A 32 -8.20 -20.08 26.87
N PRO A 33 -8.70 -21.27 26.47
CA PRO A 33 -8.97 -21.56 25.06
C PRO A 33 -9.86 -20.54 24.37
N ILE A 34 -10.88 -20.03 25.05
CA ILE A 34 -11.83 -19.06 24.49
C ILE A 34 -11.18 -17.70 24.23
N THR A 35 -10.40 -17.21 25.20
CA THR A 35 -9.68 -15.92 25.11
C THR A 35 -8.58 -16.00 24.06
N LEU A 36 -7.82 -17.09 24.07
CA LEU A 36 -6.74 -17.34 23.13
C LEU A 36 -7.28 -17.47 21.69
N MET A 37 -8.40 -18.18 21.51
CA MET A 37 -9.10 -18.24 20.22
C MET A 37 -9.52 -16.85 19.75
N GLY A 38 -10.08 -16.02 20.64
CA GLY A 38 -10.45 -14.64 20.32
C GLY A 38 -9.25 -13.79 19.86
N ILE A 39 -8.13 -13.88 20.57
CA ILE A 39 -6.87 -13.19 20.21
C ILE A 39 -6.35 -13.67 18.86
N LEU A 40 -6.25 -14.99 18.67
CA LEU A 40 -5.75 -15.58 17.43
C LEU A 40 -6.66 -15.27 16.24
N ALA A 41 -7.98 -15.31 16.41
CA ALA A 41 -8.94 -14.93 15.38
C ALA A 41 -8.82 -13.45 15.02
N GLY A 42 -8.70 -12.57 16.02
CA GLY A 42 -8.49 -11.13 15.80
C GLY A 42 -7.20 -10.85 15.02
N ILE A 43 -6.08 -11.50 15.41
CA ILE A 43 -4.80 -11.40 14.68
C ILE A 43 -4.93 -11.95 13.26
N GLY A 44 -5.53 -13.13 13.10
CA GLY A 44 -5.69 -13.80 11.82
C GLY A 44 -6.50 -12.96 10.82
N ILE A 45 -7.67 -12.46 11.22
CA ILE A 45 -8.52 -11.60 10.38
C ILE A 45 -7.80 -10.28 10.06
N GLY A 46 -7.17 -9.67 11.06
CA GLY A 46 -6.42 -8.42 10.89
C GLY A 46 -5.28 -8.55 9.90
N LEU A 47 -4.49 -9.62 9.99
CA LEU A 47 -3.39 -9.91 9.06
C LEU A 47 -3.90 -10.29 7.67
N PHE A 48 -5.00 -11.04 7.56
CA PHE A 48 -5.56 -11.44 6.27
C PHE A 48 -6.04 -10.22 5.48
N ILE A 49 -6.91 -9.39 6.10
CA ILE A 49 -7.45 -8.19 5.45
C ILE A 49 -6.34 -7.14 5.26
N GLY A 50 -5.51 -6.92 6.27
CA GLY A 50 -4.38 -5.99 6.20
C GLY A 50 -3.37 -6.39 5.13
N GLY A 51 -3.10 -7.69 4.97
CA GLY A 51 -2.24 -8.25 3.94
C GLY A 51 -2.80 -8.04 2.53
N LEU A 52 -4.10 -8.29 2.33
CA LEU A 52 -4.77 -8.03 1.05
C LEU A 52 -4.71 -6.54 0.67
N ILE A 53 -5.09 -5.65 1.58
CA ILE A 53 -5.07 -4.20 1.35
C ILE A 53 -3.63 -3.72 1.12
N GLY A 54 -2.67 -4.23 1.88
CA GLY A 54 -1.25 -3.92 1.73
C GLY A 54 -0.68 -4.38 0.38
N TYR A 55 -1.07 -5.57 -0.09
CA TYR A 55 -0.66 -6.10 -1.40
C TYR A 55 -1.20 -5.23 -2.54
N VAL A 56 -2.48 -4.86 -2.52
CA VAL A 56 -3.08 -3.96 -3.50
C VAL A 56 -2.40 -2.58 -3.49
N SER A 57 -2.08 -2.05 -2.30
CA SER A 57 -1.34 -0.78 -2.18
C SER A 57 0.06 -0.83 -2.80
N LYS A 58 0.78 -1.95 -2.65
CA LYS A 58 2.11 -2.12 -3.28
C LYS A 58 2.02 -2.30 -4.79
N GLY A 59 0.99 -3.02 -5.27
CA GLY A 59 0.73 -3.18 -6.71
C GLY A 59 0.48 -1.84 -7.40
N ASN A 60 -0.27 -0.95 -6.77
CA ASN A 60 -0.54 0.37 -7.34
C ASN A 60 0.72 1.26 -7.37
N ALA A 61 1.56 1.20 -6.34
CA ALA A 61 2.84 1.94 -6.30
C ALA A 61 3.82 1.47 -7.38
N MET A 62 3.90 0.15 -7.64
CA MET A 62 4.71 -0.39 -8.74
C MET A 62 4.18 0.06 -10.10
N LYS A 63 2.85 0.01 -10.29
CA LYS A 63 2.22 0.42 -11.54
C LYS A 63 2.47 1.90 -11.83
N GLU A 64 2.40 2.76 -10.81
CA GLU A 64 2.68 4.19 -10.94
C GLU A 64 4.15 4.48 -11.27
N ALA A 65 5.09 3.75 -10.66
CA ALA A 65 6.52 3.84 -10.98
C ALA A 65 6.80 3.41 -12.42
N LYS A 66 6.18 2.33 -12.88
CA LYS A 66 6.34 1.82 -14.25
C LYS A 66 5.76 2.78 -15.30
N ILE A 67 4.57 3.33 -15.04
CA ILE A 67 3.93 4.34 -15.90
C ILE A 67 4.81 5.59 -16.01
N ARG A 68 5.42 6.07 -14.91
CA ARG A 68 6.34 7.22 -14.98
C ARG A 68 7.59 6.95 -15.81
N GLN A 69 8.12 5.73 -15.79
CA GLN A 69 9.26 5.35 -16.62
C GLN A 69 8.87 5.27 -18.10
N GLU A 70 7.76 4.61 -18.42
CA GLU A 70 7.27 4.50 -19.80
C GLU A 70 6.94 5.88 -20.39
N LEU A 71 6.35 6.80 -19.61
CA LEU A 71 6.08 8.17 -20.06
C LEU A 71 7.36 8.97 -20.37
N LYS A 72 8.43 8.77 -19.58
CA LYS A 72 9.73 9.41 -19.86
C LYS A 72 10.35 8.91 -21.15
N GLN A 73 10.35 7.59 -21.36
CA GLN A 73 10.86 6.99 -22.58
C GLN A 73 10.07 7.46 -23.81
N LEU A 74 8.74 7.53 -23.71
CA LEU A 74 7.89 8.04 -24.79
C LEU A 74 8.17 9.51 -25.12
N GLN A 75 8.49 10.35 -24.13
CA GLN A 75 8.84 11.76 -24.36
C GLN A 75 10.18 11.89 -25.08
N GLU A 76 11.19 11.11 -24.68
CA GLU A 76 12.50 11.08 -25.33
C GLU A 76 12.41 10.58 -26.77
N GLU A 77 11.61 9.53 -27.01
CA GLU A 77 11.41 8.97 -28.34
C GLU A 77 10.66 9.94 -29.27
N LYS A 78 9.65 10.66 -28.76
CA LYS A 78 8.98 11.73 -29.52
C LYS A 78 9.93 12.86 -29.89
N ALA A 79 10.78 13.30 -28.96
CA ALA A 79 11.76 14.34 -29.23
C ALA A 79 12.80 13.91 -30.27
N ALA A 80 13.20 12.62 -30.26
CA ALA A 80 14.09 12.06 -31.27
C ALA A 80 13.41 11.98 -32.65
N PHE A 81 12.15 11.53 -32.70
CA PHE A 81 11.36 11.49 -33.94
C PHE A 81 11.14 12.88 -34.54
N GLU A 82 10.84 13.90 -33.72
CA GLU A 82 10.66 15.27 -34.20
C GLU A 82 11.95 15.85 -34.79
N LYS A 83 13.11 15.61 -34.16
CA LYS A 83 14.41 15.99 -34.73
C LYS A 83 14.68 15.27 -36.05
N GLN A 84 14.45 13.97 -36.10
CA GLN A 84 14.71 13.18 -37.31
C GLN A 84 13.77 13.58 -38.47
N LYS A 85 12.54 13.99 -38.16
CA LYS A 85 11.59 14.51 -39.14
C LYS A 85 11.99 15.90 -39.64
N GLN A 86 12.44 16.79 -38.76
CA GLN A 86 12.98 18.09 -39.15
C GLN A 86 14.24 17.95 -40.01
N ASP A 87 15.15 17.04 -39.67
CA ASP A 87 16.36 16.78 -40.45
C ASP A 87 16.01 16.20 -41.84
N ASN A 88 15.06 15.28 -41.94
CA ASN A 88 14.58 14.75 -43.23
C ASN A 88 13.85 15.81 -44.06
N ASP A 89 13.01 16.64 -43.45
CA ASP A 89 12.29 17.71 -44.15
C ASP A 89 13.25 18.81 -44.64
N LEU A 90 14.34 19.06 -43.92
CA LEU A 90 15.41 19.96 -44.38
C LEU A 90 16.25 19.35 -45.50
N ALA A 91 16.61 18.06 -45.41
CA ALA A 91 17.33 17.35 -46.47
C ALA A 91 16.53 17.26 -47.78
N ASN A 92 15.21 17.08 -47.69
CA ASN A 92 14.33 17.00 -48.86
C ASN A 92 14.04 18.37 -49.52
N LYS A 93 14.25 19.49 -48.80
CA LYS A 93 14.16 20.86 -49.36
C LYS A 93 15.44 21.35 -50.03
N SER A 94 16.56 20.64 -49.85
CA SER A 94 17.86 20.97 -50.48
C SER A 94 18.11 20.28 -51.82
N PHE A 95 17.12 19.54 -52.34
CA PHE A 95 17.07 19.01 -53.70
C PHE A 95 16.01 19.76 -54.52
#